data_AF-A0A8D8C051-F1
#
_entry.id   AF-A0A8D8C051-F1
#
_cell.length_a   1.000
_cell.length_b   1.000
_cell.length_c   1.000
_cell.angle_alpha   90.00
_cell.angle_beta   90.00
_cell.angle_gamma   90.00
#
_symmetry.space_group_name_H-M   'P 1'
#
loop_
_entity.id
_entity.type
_entity.pdbx_description
1 polymer ?
#
loop_
_entity_poly.entity_id
_entity_poly.type
_entity_poly.pdbx_seq_one_letter_code
_entity_poly.pdbx_strand_id
1 'polypeptide(L)'
;MSSKPPNILVYSEVEVVRLELIATLQRTLEPDRYTVYPLSAEQVRGRAWPDSTAALIVHGRLETSLAEVFADYFLNGGKLLGVCSDVAGLFDCGVVGGVTRFTKHLKDLRGEDHEVQVEVIAREDTSRTVSIIAVDELKTCGRAISTQIEFVPFEDNKQNLEIFERVLSSELGIKFRASHDEEALCYQSAFLIGSEEVKRNFLSGLSIPNKLKVSDLTLQFCTKSDFIPTASESQLPVLTDQPPQDFSSQLFHDQLKTTKIGRLTLYLPLVTSSMIIVSNATLPHGFVAIPRRQTRGTGRNRNQWLSPDGCAMFSLQLHVPLDSPLGQRLPMVQHLIALGIVLGIRNQPGYGELDVRLKWPNDVYANGRSKLGGIIVNSQLEGSRAVVNVGCGV
;
A
#
# COMPACT_ATOMS: atom_id res chain seq x y z
N MET A 1 -12.33 -14.42 -7.01
CA MET A 1 -11.51 -14.35 -5.77
C MET A 1 -10.63 -13.12 -5.87
N SER A 2 -10.94 -12.05 -5.14
CA SER A 2 -10.02 -10.93 -4.96
C SER A 2 -10.00 -10.62 -3.47
N SER A 3 -9.10 -11.30 -2.77
CA SER A 3 -8.69 -10.97 -1.40
C SER A 3 -7.72 -9.80 -1.45
N LYS A 4 -7.54 -9.13 -0.31
CA LYS A 4 -6.52 -8.09 -0.11
C LYS A 4 -5.19 -8.48 -0.80
N PRO A 5 -4.46 -7.54 -1.44
CA PRO A 5 -3.16 -7.82 -2.01
C PRO A 5 -2.29 -8.54 -0.97
N PRO A 6 -1.70 -9.70 -1.30
CA PRO A 6 -0.95 -10.47 -0.32
C PRO A 6 0.29 -9.68 0.15
N ASN A 7 0.69 -9.92 1.39
CA ASN A 7 1.76 -9.16 2.02
C ASN A 7 3.12 -9.76 1.66
N ILE A 8 4.11 -8.91 1.40
CA ILE A 8 5.52 -9.29 1.49
C ILE A 8 6.04 -8.72 2.81
N LEU A 9 6.42 -9.61 3.72
CA LEU A 9 6.85 -9.24 5.06
C LEU A 9 8.38 -9.20 5.11
N VAL A 10 8.93 -8.18 5.74
CA VAL A 10 10.38 -8.00 5.86
C VAL A 10 10.78 -7.97 7.33
N TYR A 11 11.58 -8.94 7.76
CA TYR A 11 12.21 -8.99 9.07
C TYR A 11 13.72 -8.75 8.95
N SER A 12 14.26 -7.87 9.79
CA SER A 12 15.69 -7.68 10.01
C SER A 12 15.89 -7.08 11.40
N GLU A 13 16.92 -7.55 12.12
CA GLU A 13 17.34 -6.95 13.39
C GLU A 13 17.97 -5.57 13.19
N VAL A 14 18.57 -5.34 12.01
CA VAL A 14 19.14 -4.05 11.62
C VAL A 14 18.05 -3.20 10.95
N GLU A 15 17.63 -2.13 11.63
CA GLU A 15 16.54 -1.26 11.17
C GLU A 15 16.82 -0.60 9.82
N VAL A 16 18.05 -0.12 9.60
CA VAL A 16 18.46 0.52 8.34
C VAL A 16 18.26 -0.44 7.17
N VAL A 17 18.76 -1.68 7.29
CA VAL A 17 18.61 -2.71 6.27
C VAL A 17 17.13 -3.07 6.03
N ARG A 18 16.32 -3.13 7.10
CA ARG A 18 14.88 -3.37 6.97
C ARG A 18 14.21 -2.30 6.11
N LEU A 19 14.51 -1.03 6.35
CA LEU A 19 13.93 0.08 5.61
C LEU A 19 14.39 0.10 4.15
N GLU A 20 15.66 -0.18 3.89
CA GLU A 20 16.21 -0.24 2.52
C GLU A 20 15.64 -1.40 1.70
N LEU A 21 15.48 -2.58 2.32
CA LEU A 21 14.80 -3.72 1.69
C LEU A 21 13.36 -3.37 1.32
N ILE A 22 12.61 -2.76 2.25
CA ILE A 22 11.23 -2.34 2.02
C ILE A 22 11.17 -1.31 0.89
N ALA A 23 12.02 -0.29 0.93
CA ALA A 23 12.08 0.75 -0.09
C ALA A 23 12.40 0.16 -1.47
N THR A 24 13.32 -0.81 -1.54
CA THR A 24 13.67 -1.47 -2.80
C THR A 24 12.51 -2.28 -3.35
N LEU A 25 11.89 -3.12 -2.53
CA LEU A 25 10.73 -3.91 -2.94
C LEU A 25 9.58 -3.02 -3.41
N GLN A 26 9.31 -1.91 -2.72
CA GLN A 26 8.27 -0.96 -3.13
C GLN A 26 8.56 -0.30 -4.49
N ARG A 27 9.85 -0.11 -4.84
CA ARG A 27 10.26 0.44 -6.15
C ARG A 27 10.20 -0.58 -7.27
N THR A 28 10.49 -1.86 -7.01
CA THR A 28 10.71 -2.87 -8.06
C THR A 28 9.53 -3.81 -8.28
N LEU A 29 8.68 -4.01 -7.28
CA LEU A 29 7.49 -4.87 -7.41
C LEU A 29 6.42 -4.26 -8.31
N GLU A 30 5.64 -5.14 -8.94
CA GLU A 30 4.46 -4.77 -9.74
C GLU A 30 3.50 -3.90 -8.89
N PRO A 31 3.11 -2.69 -9.36
CA PRO A 31 2.23 -1.81 -8.61
C PRO A 31 0.92 -2.51 -8.24
N ASP A 32 0.40 -2.17 -7.06
CA ASP A 32 -0.94 -2.59 -6.61
C ASP A 32 -1.15 -4.11 -6.43
N ARG A 33 -0.09 -4.91 -6.59
CA ARG A 33 -0.13 -6.37 -6.47
C ARG A 33 0.25 -6.91 -5.10
N TYR A 34 1.20 -6.26 -4.44
CA TYR A 34 1.73 -6.66 -3.14
C TYR A 34 1.75 -5.48 -2.19
N THR A 35 1.53 -5.73 -0.90
CA THR A 35 1.80 -4.72 0.14
C THR A 35 3.05 -5.13 0.91
N VAL A 36 4.02 -4.24 1.05
CA VAL A 36 5.28 -4.53 1.75
C VAL A 36 5.20 -3.98 3.17
N TYR A 37 5.39 -4.84 4.18
CA TYR A 37 5.33 -4.44 5.59
C TYR A 37 6.57 -4.87 6.37
N PRO A 38 7.06 -4.03 7.31
CA PRO A 38 8.02 -4.49 8.30
C PRO A 38 7.34 -5.46 9.26
N LEU A 39 8.06 -6.52 9.62
CA LEU A 39 7.66 -7.48 10.64
C LEU A 39 8.53 -7.31 11.89
N SER A 40 7.92 -7.07 13.04
CA SER A 40 8.62 -6.95 14.33
C SER A 40 8.73 -8.30 15.04
N ALA A 41 9.71 -8.47 15.92
CA ALA A 41 9.87 -9.70 16.70
C ALA A 41 8.64 -10.03 17.56
N GLU A 42 7.93 -9.02 18.07
CA GLU A 42 6.67 -9.20 18.78
C GLU A 42 5.58 -9.78 17.88
N GLN A 43 5.46 -9.25 16.64
CA GLN A 43 4.51 -9.75 15.66
C GLN A 43 4.84 -11.18 15.21
N VAL A 44 6.12 -11.51 15.05
CA VAL A 44 6.58 -12.87 14.74
C VAL A 44 6.05 -13.84 15.79
N ARG A 45 6.29 -13.55 17.08
CA ARG A 45 5.85 -14.37 18.21
C ARG A 45 4.33 -14.46 18.32
N GLY A 46 3.61 -13.40 17.94
CA GLY A 46 2.15 -13.35 17.91
C GLY A 46 1.48 -14.20 16.82
N ARG A 47 2.21 -14.70 15.81
CA ARG A 47 1.75 -15.60 14.72
C ARG A 47 0.48 -15.18 13.95
N ALA A 48 0.09 -13.91 13.97
CA ALA A 48 -1.10 -13.42 13.26
C ALA A 48 -0.83 -12.99 11.79
N TRP A 49 0.33 -13.37 11.24
CA TRP A 49 0.84 -12.93 9.94
C TRP A 49 0.90 -14.00 8.83
N PRO A 50 1.10 -15.31 9.09
CA PRO A 50 1.32 -16.33 8.05
C PRO A 50 0.27 -16.35 6.94
N ASP A 51 -1.02 -16.41 7.29
CA ASP A 51 -2.12 -16.58 6.34
C ASP A 51 -2.26 -15.47 5.29
N SER A 52 -1.65 -14.31 5.55
CA SER A 52 -1.71 -13.13 4.69
C SER A 52 -0.42 -12.88 3.89
N THR A 53 0.55 -13.78 3.99
CA THR A 53 1.92 -13.58 3.48
C THR A 53 2.13 -14.27 2.15
N ALA A 54 2.43 -13.51 1.09
CA ALA A 54 2.90 -14.04 -0.18
C ALA A 54 4.35 -14.53 -0.10
N ALA A 55 5.21 -13.78 0.59
CA ALA A 55 6.59 -14.15 0.85
C ALA A 55 7.12 -13.44 2.11
N LEU A 56 7.97 -14.13 2.84
CA LEU A 56 8.70 -13.59 3.98
C LEU A 56 10.17 -13.39 3.58
N ILE A 57 10.69 -12.20 3.77
CA ILE A 57 12.10 -11.85 3.56
C ILE A 57 12.73 -11.65 4.93
N VAL A 58 13.77 -12.41 5.23
CA VAL A 58 14.45 -12.40 6.52
C VAL A 58 15.91 -12.07 6.29
N HIS A 59 16.40 -11.03 6.95
CA HIS A 59 17.80 -10.62 6.88
C HIS A 59 18.48 -10.69 8.24
N GLY A 60 19.72 -11.18 8.22
CA GLY A 60 20.61 -11.19 9.38
C GLY A 60 20.48 -12.42 10.27
N ARG A 61 21.25 -12.41 11.36
CA ARG A 61 21.31 -13.49 12.34
C ARG A 61 20.06 -13.46 13.22
N LEU A 62 19.48 -14.62 13.51
CA LEU A 62 18.23 -14.70 14.25
C LEU A 62 18.39 -15.26 15.64
N GLU A 63 17.63 -14.72 16.58
CA GLU A 63 17.31 -15.42 17.82
C GLU A 63 16.65 -16.77 17.51
N THR A 64 17.08 -17.85 18.18
CA THR A 64 16.58 -19.22 17.97
C THR A 64 15.06 -19.30 17.98
N SER A 65 14.41 -18.60 18.92
CA SER A 65 12.94 -18.61 19.06
C SER A 65 12.21 -18.02 17.84
N LEU A 66 12.80 -17.04 17.15
CA LEU A 66 12.23 -16.45 15.93
C LEU A 66 12.53 -17.32 14.71
N ALA A 67 13.74 -17.87 14.66
CA ALA A 67 14.18 -18.74 13.59
C ALA A 67 13.28 -19.98 13.47
N GLU A 68 12.91 -20.58 14.60
CA GLU A 68 11.97 -21.70 14.66
C GLU A 68 10.58 -21.33 14.10
N VAL A 69 10.07 -20.14 14.40
CA VAL A 69 8.77 -19.67 13.87
C VAL A 69 8.81 -19.46 12.36
N PHE A 70 9.92 -18.97 11.81
CA PHE A 70 10.08 -18.83 10.36
C PHE A 70 10.23 -20.18 9.66
N ALA A 71 10.93 -21.13 10.27
CA ALA A 71 11.00 -22.49 9.77
C ALA A 71 9.62 -23.16 9.77
N ASP A 72 8.84 -22.99 10.84
CA ASP A 72 7.46 -23.49 10.93
C ASP A 72 6.55 -22.89 9.84
N TYR A 73 6.67 -21.59 9.56
CA TYR A 73 5.96 -20.96 8.44
C TYR A 73 6.31 -21.60 7.10
N PHE A 74 7.60 -21.83 6.82
CA PHE A 74 8.04 -22.53 5.61
C PHE A 74 7.49 -23.96 5.54
N LEU A 75 7.61 -24.75 6.62
CA LEU A 75 7.14 -26.14 6.67
C LEU A 75 5.63 -26.26 6.46
N ASN A 76 4.86 -25.21 6.74
CA ASN A 76 3.42 -25.14 6.51
C ASN A 76 3.04 -24.48 5.16
N GLY A 77 3.93 -24.51 4.16
CA GLY A 77 3.64 -24.06 2.79
C GLY A 77 4.06 -22.62 2.50
N GLY A 78 4.74 -21.97 3.44
CA GLY A 78 5.22 -20.61 3.30
C GLY A 78 6.35 -20.45 2.28
N LYS A 79 6.43 -19.26 1.70
CA LYS A 79 7.55 -18.83 0.85
C LYS A 79 8.49 -17.93 1.62
N LEU A 80 9.78 -18.29 1.67
CA LEU A 80 10.79 -17.60 2.48
C LEU A 80 12.03 -17.27 1.65
N LEU A 81 12.58 -16.06 1.81
CA LEU A 81 13.90 -15.67 1.34
C LEU A 81 14.74 -15.24 2.56
N GLY A 82 15.79 -16.00 2.87
CA GLY A 82 16.84 -15.63 3.81
C GLY A 82 17.96 -14.89 3.08
N VAL A 83 18.21 -13.64 3.43
CA VAL A 83 19.33 -12.83 2.94
C VAL A 83 20.37 -12.74 4.05
N CYS A 84 21.51 -13.39 3.90
CA CYS A 84 22.54 -13.49 4.95
C CYS A 84 21.96 -13.94 6.31
N SER A 85 21.04 -14.91 6.29
CA SER A 85 20.29 -15.35 7.48
C SER A 85 20.48 -16.84 7.78
N ASP A 86 20.49 -17.17 9.06
CA ASP A 86 20.75 -18.51 9.62
C ASP A 86 19.47 -19.24 10.09
N VAL A 87 18.32 -18.95 9.47
CA VAL A 87 16.97 -19.49 9.82
C VAL A 87 17.01 -20.95 10.27
N ALA A 88 17.04 -21.18 11.59
CA ALA A 88 16.95 -22.47 12.29
C ALA A 88 17.79 -23.62 11.71
N GLY A 89 18.94 -23.33 11.09
CA GLY A 89 19.71 -24.33 10.36
C GLY A 89 18.97 -24.97 9.19
N LEU A 90 17.88 -24.35 8.71
CA LEU A 90 17.15 -24.70 7.48
C LEU A 90 18.12 -24.78 6.29
N PHE A 91 19.08 -23.87 6.26
CA PHE A 91 20.10 -23.76 5.22
C PHE A 91 21.45 -24.32 5.63
N ASP A 92 21.53 -24.98 6.79
CA ASP A 92 22.76 -25.64 7.23
C ASP A 92 22.96 -26.91 6.39
N CYS A 93 23.67 -26.72 5.28
CA CYS A 93 24.12 -27.78 4.42
C CYS A 93 25.49 -28.22 4.93
N GLY A 94 25.57 -29.30 5.71
CA GLY A 94 26.83 -29.97 6.05
C GLY A 94 27.52 -30.59 4.83
N VAL A 95 27.77 -29.79 3.78
CA VAL A 95 28.24 -30.22 2.46
C VAL A 95 29.67 -30.70 2.57
N VAL A 96 29.83 -32.00 2.82
CA VAL A 96 31.08 -32.71 2.57
C VAL A 96 31.04 -33.21 1.13
N GLY A 97 31.66 -32.45 0.23
CA GLY A 97 32.06 -32.89 -1.11
C GLY A 97 30.96 -32.95 -2.17
N GLY A 98 30.98 -32.04 -3.15
CA GLY A 98 30.38 -32.22 -4.48
C GLY A 98 28.84 -32.29 -4.58
N VAL A 99 28.13 -32.75 -3.56
CA VAL A 99 26.67 -32.98 -3.56
C VAL A 99 25.92 -31.67 -3.82
N THR A 100 25.03 -31.70 -4.81
CA THR A 100 24.18 -30.57 -5.20
C THR A 100 22.75 -30.71 -4.72
N ARG A 101 22.32 -31.92 -4.29
CA ARG A 101 20.97 -32.18 -3.79
C ARG A 101 20.97 -33.28 -2.72
N PHE A 102 20.26 -33.07 -1.63
CA PHE A 102 20.08 -34.05 -0.54
C PHE A 102 18.77 -33.83 0.21
N THR A 103 18.37 -34.78 1.06
CA THR A 103 17.19 -34.66 1.92
C THR A 103 17.59 -34.47 3.38
N LYS A 104 16.76 -33.75 4.12
CA LYS A 104 16.90 -33.52 5.57
C LYS A 104 15.55 -33.66 6.23
N HIS A 105 15.54 -34.13 7.48
CA HIS A 105 14.35 -34.13 8.32
C HIS A 105 14.34 -32.90 9.22
N LEU A 106 13.20 -32.21 9.25
CA LEU A 106 12.93 -31.06 10.10
C LEU A 106 11.64 -31.30 10.86
N LYS A 107 11.56 -30.76 12.08
CA LYS A 107 10.33 -30.79 12.87
C LYS A 107 9.67 -29.44 12.89
N ASP A 108 8.35 -29.43 12.69
CA ASP A 108 7.55 -28.23 12.88
C ASP A 108 7.32 -27.96 14.38
N LEU A 109 6.67 -26.84 14.71
CA LEU A 109 6.44 -26.46 16.11
C LEU A 109 5.38 -27.32 16.82
N ARG A 110 4.69 -28.21 16.09
CA ARG A 110 3.82 -29.25 16.65
C ARG A 110 4.57 -30.57 16.86
N GLY A 111 5.83 -30.65 16.41
CA GLY A 111 6.67 -31.85 16.48
C GLY A 111 6.44 -32.83 15.33
N GLU A 112 5.69 -32.46 14.30
CA GLU A 112 5.50 -33.27 13.09
C GLU A 112 6.79 -33.29 12.27
N ASP A 113 7.12 -34.44 11.68
CA ASP A 113 8.34 -34.63 10.91
C ASP A 113 8.10 -34.35 9.41
N HIS A 114 8.96 -33.51 8.86
CA HIS A 114 8.92 -33.01 7.49
C HIS A 114 10.20 -33.42 6.78
N GLU A 115 10.05 -33.96 5.57
CA GLU A 115 11.19 -34.37 4.74
C GLU A 115 11.40 -33.30 3.68
N VAL A 116 12.43 -32.48 3.88
CA VAL A 116 12.74 -31.38 2.99
C VAL A 116 13.83 -31.75 2.01
N GLN A 117 13.68 -31.30 0.77
CA GLN A 117 14.68 -31.43 -0.27
C GLN A 117 15.53 -30.16 -0.31
N VAL A 118 16.83 -30.31 -0.12
CA VAL A 118 17.80 -29.22 -0.22
C VAL A 118 18.54 -29.31 -1.54
N GLU A 119 18.63 -28.19 -2.25
CA GLU A 119 19.31 -28.06 -3.54
C GLU A 119 20.23 -26.84 -3.55
N VAL A 120 21.46 -27.04 -4.03
CA VAL A 120 22.41 -25.95 -4.26
C VAL A 120 22.19 -25.39 -5.65
N ILE A 121 21.59 -24.19 -5.73
CA ILE A 121 21.28 -23.51 -6.99
C ILE A 121 22.53 -22.84 -7.58
N ALA A 122 23.38 -22.25 -6.74
CA ALA A 122 24.57 -21.54 -7.20
C ALA A 122 25.72 -21.63 -6.19
N ARG A 123 26.96 -21.64 -6.72
CA ARG A 123 28.21 -21.57 -5.96
C ARG A 123 29.06 -20.43 -6.51
N GLU A 124 29.88 -19.82 -5.67
CA GLU A 124 30.88 -18.85 -6.10
C GLU A 124 32.07 -19.54 -6.77
N ASP A 125 32.50 -19.01 -7.92
CA ASP A 125 33.57 -19.57 -8.75
C ASP A 125 34.94 -19.61 -8.06
N THR A 126 35.15 -18.81 -7.01
CA THR A 126 36.48 -18.63 -6.39
C THR A 126 36.66 -19.34 -5.04
N SER A 127 35.58 -19.75 -4.34
CA SER A 127 35.68 -20.09 -2.91
C SER A 127 35.02 -21.42 -2.46
N ARG A 128 34.37 -22.20 -3.35
CA ARG A 128 33.52 -23.37 -2.96
C ARG A 128 32.36 -23.02 -2.01
N THR A 129 32.11 -21.74 -1.73
CA THR A 129 31.02 -21.28 -0.87
C THR A 129 29.71 -21.34 -1.63
N VAL A 130 28.68 -21.87 -0.98
CA VAL A 130 27.34 -21.95 -1.57
C VAL A 130 26.70 -20.57 -1.54
N SER A 131 26.36 -20.03 -2.71
CA SER A 131 25.84 -18.67 -2.85
C SER A 131 24.32 -18.63 -2.79
N ILE A 132 23.64 -19.67 -3.29
CA ILE A 132 22.18 -19.80 -3.28
C ILE A 132 21.78 -21.25 -2.98
N ILE A 133 20.91 -21.43 -1.98
CA ILE A 133 20.34 -22.73 -1.58
C ILE A 133 18.82 -22.64 -1.69
N ALA A 134 18.19 -23.63 -2.30
CA ALA A 134 16.76 -23.87 -2.19
C ALA A 134 16.48 -25.02 -1.23
N VAL A 135 15.39 -24.87 -0.48
CA VAL A 135 14.82 -25.89 0.38
C VAL A 135 13.33 -25.99 0.04
N ASP A 136 12.89 -27.18 -0.37
CA ASP A 136 11.51 -27.46 -0.75
C ASP A 136 10.89 -28.46 0.24
N GLU A 137 9.73 -28.13 0.78
CA GLU A 137 8.87 -29.07 1.52
C GLU A 137 7.81 -29.61 0.57
N LEU A 138 7.98 -30.87 0.17
CA LEU A 138 7.19 -31.47 -0.91
C LEU A 138 5.72 -31.68 -0.52
N LYS A 139 5.40 -31.86 0.77
CA LYS A 139 4.02 -32.11 1.22
C LYS A 139 3.17 -30.85 1.25
N THR A 140 3.73 -29.75 1.73
CA THR A 140 3.01 -28.48 1.91
C THR A 140 3.28 -27.47 0.81
N CYS A 141 4.19 -27.80 -0.12
CA CYS A 141 4.69 -26.91 -1.17
C CYS A 141 5.38 -25.64 -0.62
N GLY A 142 5.95 -25.75 0.59
CA GLY A 142 6.79 -24.71 1.16
C GLY A 142 8.08 -24.57 0.38
N ARG A 143 8.55 -23.33 0.19
CA ARG A 143 9.81 -23.07 -0.51
C ARG A 143 10.61 -21.97 0.18
N ALA A 144 11.83 -22.29 0.56
CA ALA A 144 12.75 -21.37 1.20
C ALA A 144 14.03 -21.24 0.38
N ILE A 145 14.45 -20.01 0.11
CA ILE A 145 15.70 -19.71 -0.56
C ILE A 145 16.63 -19.01 0.43
N SER A 146 17.89 -19.41 0.49
CA SER A 146 18.94 -18.64 1.16
C SER A 146 19.90 -18.07 0.14
N THR A 147 20.26 -16.82 0.33
CA THR A 147 21.31 -16.14 -0.44
C THR A 147 22.35 -15.56 0.51
N GLN A 148 23.63 -15.82 0.20
CA GLN A 148 24.76 -15.21 0.91
C GLN A 148 25.22 -13.89 0.27
N ILE A 149 24.50 -13.40 -0.74
CA ILE A 149 24.81 -12.11 -1.36
C ILE A 149 24.60 -11.04 -0.31
N GLU A 150 25.68 -10.35 0.05
CA GLU A 150 25.61 -9.22 0.97
C GLU A 150 24.59 -8.21 0.44
N PHE A 151 23.63 -7.88 1.30
CA PHE A 151 22.71 -6.79 1.02
C PHE A 151 23.52 -5.48 1.08
N VAL A 152 23.88 -4.98 -0.10
CA VAL A 152 24.42 -3.64 -0.28
C VAL A 152 23.25 -2.77 -0.76
N PRO A 153 23.06 -1.54 -0.22
CA PRO A 153 22.02 -0.64 -0.68
C PRO A 153 22.00 -0.54 -2.21
N PHE A 154 20.87 -0.88 -2.82
CA PHE A 154 20.74 -1.11 -4.27
C PHE A 154 20.85 0.16 -5.15
N GLU A 155 21.34 1.27 -4.60
CA GLU A 155 21.73 2.44 -5.38
C GLU A 155 23.13 2.27 -6.02
N ASP A 156 23.98 1.41 -5.45
CA ASP A 156 25.40 1.28 -5.87
C ASP A 156 25.74 -0.02 -6.62
N ASN A 157 24.83 -0.99 -6.73
CA ASN A 157 25.12 -2.28 -7.37
C ASN A 157 23.92 -2.91 -8.12
N LYS A 158 23.79 -2.58 -9.42
CA LYS A 158 22.72 -3.11 -10.31
C LYS A 158 22.73 -4.63 -10.42
N GLN A 159 23.91 -5.26 -10.38
CA GLN A 159 24.03 -6.71 -10.53
C GLN A 159 23.41 -7.45 -9.34
N ASN A 160 23.58 -6.94 -8.12
CA ASN A 160 22.94 -7.51 -6.93
C ASN A 160 21.41 -7.39 -7.01
N LEU A 161 20.90 -6.26 -7.54
CA LEU A 161 19.47 -6.06 -7.72
C LEU A 161 18.87 -7.06 -8.72
N GLU A 162 19.52 -7.26 -9.86
CA GLU A 162 19.08 -8.24 -10.87
C GLU A 162 19.03 -9.66 -10.30
N ILE A 163 20.02 -10.05 -9.48
CA ILE A 163 20.01 -11.36 -8.85
C ILE A 163 18.87 -11.46 -7.82
N PHE A 164 18.66 -10.42 -7.01
CA PHE A 164 17.58 -10.38 -6.02
C PHE A 164 16.19 -10.49 -6.68
N GLU A 165 15.95 -9.73 -7.76
CA GLU A 165 14.72 -9.80 -8.55
C GLU A 165 14.56 -11.16 -9.21
N ARG A 166 15.64 -11.72 -9.77
CA ARG A 166 15.61 -13.06 -10.38
C ARG A 166 15.24 -14.12 -9.35
N VAL A 167 15.87 -14.13 -8.17
CA VAL A 167 15.56 -15.09 -7.11
C VAL A 167 14.10 -14.97 -6.67
N LEU A 168 13.61 -13.76 -6.39
CA LEU A 168 12.24 -13.57 -5.96
C LEU A 168 11.22 -13.95 -7.06
N SER A 169 11.54 -13.70 -8.32
CA SER A 169 10.66 -14.03 -9.45
C SER A 169 10.69 -15.51 -9.84
N SER A 170 11.86 -16.07 -10.11
CA SER A 170 12.01 -17.46 -10.57
C SER A 170 11.72 -18.46 -9.46
N GLU A 171 12.17 -18.18 -8.25
CA GLU A 171 12.08 -19.14 -7.15
C GLU A 171 10.83 -18.98 -6.32
N LEU A 172 10.39 -17.74 -6.05
CA LEU A 172 9.23 -17.49 -5.17
C LEU A 172 7.97 -17.04 -5.94
N GLY A 173 8.05 -16.85 -7.26
CA GLY A 173 6.91 -16.43 -8.08
C GLY A 173 6.41 -15.01 -7.75
N ILE A 174 7.29 -14.15 -7.23
CA ILE A 174 7.00 -12.75 -6.96
C ILE A 174 7.14 -11.95 -8.25
N LYS A 175 6.13 -11.17 -8.59
CA LYS A 175 6.13 -10.39 -9.83
C LYS A 175 6.74 -9.01 -9.63
N PHE A 176 7.71 -8.71 -10.48
CA PHE A 176 8.34 -7.42 -10.60
C PHE A 176 7.73 -6.63 -11.76
N ARG A 177 7.98 -5.33 -11.76
CA ARG A 177 7.67 -4.47 -12.90
C ARG A 177 8.34 -5.05 -14.16
N ALA A 178 7.64 -5.05 -15.29
CA ALA A 178 8.29 -5.38 -16.54
C ALA A 178 9.40 -4.35 -16.80
N SER A 179 10.55 -4.78 -17.33
CA SER A 179 11.66 -3.90 -17.71
C SER A 179 11.32 -2.88 -18.81
N HIS A 180 10.05 -2.85 -19.27
CA HIS A 180 9.49 -1.86 -20.20
C HIS A 180 8.35 -1.02 -19.62
N ASP A 181 7.94 -1.27 -18.36
CA ASP A 181 6.90 -0.50 -17.67
C ASP A 181 7.53 0.47 -16.66
N GLU A 182 8.47 1.30 -17.12
CA GLU A 182 8.44 2.68 -16.64
C GLU A 182 7.19 3.32 -17.25
N GLU A 183 6.00 3.06 -16.70
CA GLU A 183 5.06 4.19 -16.59
C GLU A 183 5.75 5.17 -15.64
N ALA A 184 6.66 5.99 -16.19
CA ALA A 184 7.23 7.11 -15.48
C ALA A 184 6.05 7.82 -14.80
N LEU A 185 6.13 8.03 -13.48
CA LEU A 185 5.10 8.71 -12.71
C LEU A 185 4.85 10.08 -13.34
N CYS A 186 3.91 10.13 -14.26
CA CYS A 186 3.63 11.33 -15.04
C CYS A 186 2.62 12.12 -14.22
N TYR A 187 3.15 12.93 -13.31
CA TYR A 187 2.33 13.92 -12.63
C TYR A 187 1.73 14.84 -13.70
N GLN A 188 0.42 15.04 -13.59
CA GLN A 188 -0.36 15.88 -14.49
C GLN A 188 -1.01 17.00 -13.69
N SER A 189 -1.55 17.98 -14.41
CA SER A 189 -2.35 19.01 -13.76
C SER A 189 -3.58 18.39 -13.09
N ALA A 190 -3.89 18.87 -11.90
CA ALA A 190 -5.16 18.61 -11.24
C ALA A 190 -6.22 19.60 -11.75
N PHE A 191 -7.49 19.38 -11.40
CA PHE A 191 -8.61 20.15 -11.92
C PHE A 191 -9.55 20.58 -10.81
N LEU A 192 -9.86 21.86 -10.73
CA LEU A 192 -10.84 22.41 -9.81
C LEU A 192 -12.23 22.39 -10.45
N ILE A 193 -13.09 21.53 -9.92
CA ILE A 193 -14.45 21.30 -10.39
C ILE A 193 -15.43 21.96 -9.44
N GLY A 194 -16.37 22.74 -10.00
CA GLY A 194 -17.41 23.44 -9.25
C GLY A 194 -18.08 24.48 -10.14
N SER A 195 -19.17 25.06 -9.64
CA SER A 195 -19.78 26.22 -10.31
C SER A 195 -18.83 27.41 -10.30
N GLU A 196 -18.95 28.30 -11.28
CA GLU A 196 -18.10 29.50 -11.38
C GLU A 196 -18.15 30.36 -10.11
N GLU A 197 -19.33 30.47 -9.50
CA GLU A 197 -19.51 31.17 -8.23
C GLU A 197 -18.72 30.53 -7.08
N VAL A 198 -18.86 29.21 -6.91
CA VAL A 198 -18.19 28.48 -5.83
C VAL A 198 -16.66 28.51 -6.02
N LYS A 199 -16.18 28.32 -7.25
CA LYS A 199 -14.75 28.43 -7.58
C LYS A 199 -14.22 29.82 -7.28
N ARG A 200 -14.91 30.88 -7.72
CA ARG A 200 -14.50 32.27 -7.48
C ARG A 200 -14.44 32.58 -5.98
N ASN A 201 -15.45 32.19 -5.22
CA ASN A 201 -15.48 32.41 -3.77
C ASN A 201 -14.30 31.74 -3.08
N PHE A 202 -13.99 30.49 -3.44
CA PHE A 202 -12.83 29.79 -2.90
C PHE A 202 -11.49 30.46 -3.28
N LEU A 203 -11.30 30.76 -4.57
CA LEU A 203 -10.06 31.35 -5.07
C LEU A 203 -9.82 32.76 -4.49
N SER A 204 -10.88 33.53 -4.27
CA SER A 204 -10.78 34.86 -3.66
C SER A 204 -10.25 34.85 -2.22
N GLY A 205 -10.37 33.71 -1.52
CA GLY A 205 -9.82 33.51 -0.19
C GLY A 205 -8.35 33.11 -0.16
N LEU A 206 -7.71 32.87 -1.31
CA LEU A 206 -6.30 32.49 -1.38
C LEU A 206 -5.39 33.72 -1.51
N SER A 207 -4.23 33.68 -0.86
CA SER A 207 -3.20 34.71 -1.04
C SER A 207 -2.59 34.62 -2.43
N ILE A 208 -2.34 35.77 -3.07
CA ILE A 208 -1.60 35.85 -4.33
C ILE A 208 -0.21 35.26 -4.12
N PRO A 209 0.25 34.31 -4.95
CA PRO A 209 -0.23 33.99 -6.30
C PRO A 209 -1.15 32.75 -6.41
N ASN A 210 -2.28 32.74 -5.67
CA ASN A 210 -3.27 31.66 -5.66
C ASN A 210 -2.63 30.29 -5.42
N LYS A 211 -1.81 30.20 -4.37
CA LYS A 211 -1.14 28.97 -3.95
C LYS A 211 -1.72 28.48 -2.65
N LEU A 212 -1.89 27.17 -2.55
CA LEU A 212 -2.22 26.47 -1.32
C LEU A 212 -1.15 25.43 -1.02
N LYS A 213 -0.39 25.63 0.06
CA LYS A 213 0.60 24.66 0.54
C LYS A 213 -0.06 23.68 1.51
N VAL A 214 0.06 22.39 1.24
CA VAL A 214 -0.48 21.29 2.04
C VAL A 214 0.63 20.26 2.29
N SER A 215 1.19 20.25 3.50
CA SER A 215 2.41 19.49 3.81
C SER A 215 3.55 19.88 2.85
N ASP A 216 4.12 18.91 2.13
CA ASP A 216 5.22 19.10 1.16
C ASP A 216 4.72 19.36 -0.27
N LEU A 217 3.40 19.36 -0.47
CA LEU A 217 2.76 19.59 -1.77
C LEU A 217 2.26 21.03 -1.86
N THR A 218 2.57 21.71 -2.95
CA THR A 218 2.01 23.03 -3.30
C THR A 218 1.03 22.88 -4.45
N LEU A 219 -0.24 23.25 -4.20
CA LEU A 219 -1.26 23.39 -5.22
C LEU A 219 -1.20 24.83 -5.76
N GLN A 220 -0.96 24.99 -7.06
CA GLN A 220 -0.95 26.28 -7.73
C GLN A 220 -2.15 26.38 -8.66
N PHE A 221 -3.11 27.26 -8.35
CA PHE A 221 -4.31 27.41 -9.15
C PHE A 221 -4.04 28.31 -10.37
N CYS A 222 -4.30 27.76 -11.55
CA CYS A 222 -4.01 28.37 -12.84
C CYS A 222 -5.26 28.39 -13.74
N THR A 223 -5.29 29.37 -14.63
CA THR A 223 -6.14 29.44 -15.81
C THR A 223 -5.33 29.10 -17.05
N LYS A 224 -5.99 28.89 -18.19
CA LYS A 224 -5.32 28.66 -19.47
C LYS A 224 -4.43 29.81 -19.95
N SER A 225 -4.66 31.03 -19.44
CA SER A 225 -3.86 32.21 -19.75
C SER A 225 -2.60 32.32 -18.89
N ASP A 226 -2.49 31.55 -17.81
CA ASP A 226 -1.35 31.58 -16.92
C ASP A 226 -0.22 30.69 -17.42
N PHE A 227 0.99 30.94 -16.93
CA PHE A 227 2.09 29.98 -17.04
C PHE A 227 1.79 28.77 -16.15
N ILE A 228 1.56 27.62 -16.76
CA ILE A 228 1.29 26.36 -16.06
C ILE A 228 2.65 25.71 -15.72
N PRO A 229 3.03 25.60 -14.44
CA PRO A 229 4.27 24.94 -14.06
C PRO A 229 4.23 23.44 -14.33
N THR A 230 5.41 22.82 -14.46
CA THR A 230 5.52 21.36 -14.56
C THR A 230 5.01 20.70 -13.27
N ALA A 231 4.15 19.70 -13.43
CA ALA A 231 3.62 18.92 -12.32
C ALA A 231 4.67 17.95 -11.77
N SER A 232 4.73 17.79 -10.46
CA SER A 232 5.64 16.91 -9.74
C SER A 232 5.03 16.45 -8.41
N GLU A 233 5.76 15.62 -7.65
CA GLU A 233 5.34 15.16 -6.32
C GLU A 233 5.10 16.32 -5.33
N SER A 234 5.88 17.40 -5.43
CA SER A 234 5.85 18.54 -4.51
C SER A 234 5.12 19.77 -5.07
N GLN A 235 4.76 19.76 -6.35
CA GLN A 235 4.09 20.88 -7.00
C GLN A 235 3.06 20.40 -8.03
N LEU A 236 1.79 20.72 -7.79
CA LEU A 236 0.71 20.41 -8.72
C LEU A 236 0.04 21.68 -9.24
N PRO A 237 0.11 21.98 -10.55
CA PRO A 237 -0.79 22.94 -11.15
C PRO A 237 -2.24 22.42 -11.06
N VAL A 238 -3.16 23.33 -10.76
CA VAL A 238 -4.61 23.07 -10.68
C VAL A 238 -5.32 23.95 -11.69
N LEU A 239 -5.83 23.35 -12.77
CA LEU A 239 -6.58 24.07 -13.79
C LEU A 239 -7.99 24.39 -13.27
N THR A 240 -8.41 25.65 -13.43
CA THR A 240 -9.67 26.16 -12.87
C THR A 240 -10.74 26.44 -13.93
N ASP A 241 -10.35 26.52 -15.20
CA ASP A 241 -11.17 26.91 -16.34
C ASP A 241 -11.28 25.82 -17.42
N GLN A 242 -10.79 24.62 -17.14
CA GLN A 242 -10.85 23.46 -18.02
C GLN A 242 -11.31 22.22 -17.25
N PRO A 243 -12.12 21.34 -17.86
CA PRO A 243 -12.46 20.05 -17.26
C PRO A 243 -11.36 19.01 -17.49
N PRO A 244 -11.25 17.99 -16.62
CA PRO A 244 -10.43 16.81 -16.89
C PRO A 244 -10.97 16.02 -18.10
N GLN A 245 -10.08 15.35 -18.82
CA GLN A 245 -10.43 14.55 -20.00
C GLN A 245 -10.98 13.16 -19.64
N ASP A 246 -10.51 12.60 -18.53
CA ASP A 246 -10.78 11.24 -18.07
C ASP A 246 -11.83 11.19 -16.93
N PHE A 247 -12.42 12.33 -16.58
CA PHE A 247 -13.45 12.44 -15.54
C PHE A 247 -14.58 13.37 -15.98
N SER A 248 -15.80 12.84 -16.09
CA SER A 248 -16.96 13.65 -16.49
C SER A 248 -17.46 14.51 -15.33
N SER A 249 -17.02 15.76 -15.30
CA SER A 249 -17.47 16.76 -14.31
C SER A 249 -18.98 16.99 -14.35
N GLN A 250 -19.58 16.89 -15.55
CA GLN A 250 -21.03 17.03 -15.75
C GLN A 250 -21.78 15.85 -15.13
N LEU A 251 -21.41 14.61 -15.47
CA LEU A 251 -22.05 13.42 -14.91
C LEU A 251 -21.94 13.39 -13.38
N PHE A 252 -20.76 13.73 -12.86
CA PHE A 252 -20.55 13.84 -11.42
C PHE A 252 -21.52 14.83 -10.79
N HIS A 253 -21.65 16.04 -11.36
CA HIS A 253 -22.54 17.07 -10.84
C HIS A 253 -24.02 16.69 -10.93
N ASP A 254 -24.43 16.08 -12.05
CA ASP A 254 -25.82 15.68 -12.31
C ASP A 254 -26.28 14.56 -11.35
N GLN A 255 -25.37 13.67 -10.95
CA GLN A 255 -25.67 12.63 -9.96
C GLN A 255 -25.53 13.11 -8.50
N LEU A 256 -24.88 14.25 -8.27
CA LEU A 256 -24.63 14.78 -6.93
C LEU A 256 -25.87 15.50 -6.37
N LYS A 257 -26.60 14.80 -5.50
CA LYS A 257 -27.85 15.29 -4.86
C LYS A 257 -27.62 16.28 -3.71
N THR A 258 -26.40 16.40 -3.18
CA THR A 258 -26.07 17.18 -1.98
C THR A 258 -25.91 18.66 -2.30
N THR A 259 -26.42 19.59 -1.50
CA THR A 259 -26.27 21.04 -1.78
C THR A 259 -24.96 21.64 -1.26
N LYS A 260 -24.25 20.96 -0.35
CA LYS A 260 -23.01 21.44 0.27
C LYS A 260 -21.79 20.53 0.03
N ILE A 261 -21.98 19.21 0.14
CA ILE A 261 -20.92 18.21 -0.04
C ILE A 261 -20.63 18.02 -1.53
N GLY A 262 -19.35 18.01 -1.92
CA GLY A 262 -18.88 17.75 -3.29
C GLY A 262 -19.07 18.91 -4.27
N ARG A 263 -19.56 20.07 -3.81
CA ARG A 263 -19.83 21.22 -4.70
C ARG A 263 -18.57 21.98 -5.11
N LEU A 264 -17.51 21.85 -4.32
CA LEU A 264 -16.15 22.21 -4.71
C LEU A 264 -15.30 20.95 -4.61
N THR A 265 -14.80 20.51 -5.76
CA THR A 265 -14.10 19.23 -5.89
C THR A 265 -12.76 19.45 -6.59
N LEU A 266 -11.71 18.82 -6.09
CA LEU A 266 -10.41 18.76 -6.73
C LEU A 266 -10.22 17.36 -7.30
N TYR A 267 -10.18 17.24 -8.62
CA TYR A 267 -9.85 15.99 -9.29
C TYR A 267 -8.34 15.91 -9.54
N LEU A 268 -7.73 14.77 -9.19
CA LEU A 268 -6.28 14.57 -9.25
C LEU A 268 -5.97 13.30 -10.05
N PRO A 269 -5.46 13.40 -11.29
CA PRO A 269 -5.03 12.22 -12.05
C PRO A 269 -4.00 11.38 -11.29
N LEU A 270 -3.02 12.06 -10.67
CA LEU A 270 -2.00 11.43 -9.84
C LEU A 270 -1.64 12.36 -8.67
N VAL A 271 -1.57 11.81 -7.47
CA VAL A 271 -1.14 12.51 -6.25
C VAL A 271 -0.40 11.55 -5.33
N THR A 272 0.38 12.05 -4.37
CA THR A 272 0.94 11.20 -3.31
C THR A 272 -0.15 10.59 -2.44
N SER A 273 -1.02 11.42 -1.87
CA SER A 273 -2.21 11.01 -1.13
C SER A 273 -3.20 12.17 -1.09
N SER A 274 -4.46 11.91 -1.42
CA SER A 274 -5.55 12.89 -1.32
C SER A 274 -5.81 13.34 0.13
N MET A 275 -5.45 12.50 1.11
CA MET A 275 -5.66 12.79 2.52
C MET A 275 -4.81 13.96 3.02
N ILE A 276 -3.64 14.21 2.42
CA ILE A 276 -2.77 15.34 2.80
C ILE A 276 -3.42 16.68 2.43
N ILE A 277 -4.25 16.70 1.39
CA ILE A 277 -4.91 17.91 0.91
C ILE A 277 -5.95 18.37 1.93
N VAL A 278 -6.80 17.44 2.38
CA VAL A 278 -7.85 17.75 3.35
C VAL A 278 -7.32 17.86 4.78
N SER A 279 -6.22 17.20 5.15
CA SER A 279 -5.76 17.19 6.55
C SER A 279 -4.85 18.37 6.92
N ASN A 280 -4.27 19.08 5.95
CA ASN A 280 -3.27 20.13 6.17
C ASN A 280 -3.77 21.56 5.87
N ALA A 281 -5.05 21.71 5.53
CA ALA A 281 -5.67 23.02 5.32
C ALA A 281 -7.13 22.98 5.76
N THR A 282 -7.63 24.08 6.32
CA THR A 282 -9.08 24.27 6.53
C THR A 282 -9.70 24.70 5.19
N LEU A 283 -10.31 23.75 4.51
CA LEU A 283 -10.99 23.91 3.24
C LEU A 283 -12.48 24.19 3.48
N PRO A 284 -13.23 24.67 2.47
CA PRO A 284 -14.67 24.86 2.62
C PRO A 284 -15.39 23.57 3.07
N HIS A 285 -16.42 23.71 3.90
CA HIS A 285 -17.25 22.58 4.31
C HIS A 285 -17.76 21.81 3.07
N GLY A 286 -17.53 20.51 3.05
CA GLY A 286 -17.95 19.65 1.95
C GLY A 286 -16.96 19.58 0.79
N PHE A 287 -15.75 20.15 0.92
CA PHE A 287 -14.69 20.00 -0.08
C PHE A 287 -14.31 18.53 -0.29
N VAL A 288 -14.17 18.12 -1.55
CA VAL A 288 -13.78 16.76 -1.92
C VAL A 288 -12.52 16.77 -2.78
N ALA A 289 -11.56 15.90 -2.48
CA ALA A 289 -10.44 15.56 -3.36
C ALA A 289 -10.66 14.15 -3.92
N ILE A 290 -10.70 14.00 -5.25
CA ILE A 290 -10.91 12.73 -5.95
C ILE A 290 -9.61 12.37 -6.67
N PRO A 291 -8.76 11.50 -6.10
CA PRO A 291 -7.63 10.97 -6.82
C PRO A 291 -8.06 9.83 -7.74
N ARG A 292 -7.52 9.79 -8.97
CA ARG A 292 -7.60 8.60 -9.83
C ARG A 292 -6.56 7.57 -9.39
N ARG A 293 -5.31 7.98 -9.18
CA ARG A 293 -4.23 7.16 -8.62
C ARG A 293 -3.51 7.89 -7.48
N GLN A 294 -3.04 7.11 -6.51
CA GLN A 294 -2.19 7.58 -5.41
C GLN A 294 -0.88 6.78 -5.36
N THR A 295 0.26 7.46 -5.27
CA THR A 295 1.55 6.76 -5.15
C THR A 295 1.78 6.25 -3.72
N ARG A 296 1.24 6.95 -2.72
CA ARG A 296 1.44 6.73 -1.29
C ARG A 296 0.12 6.88 -0.52
N GLY A 297 -0.94 6.26 -1.05
CA GLY A 297 -2.25 6.22 -0.40
C GLY A 297 -2.14 5.78 1.05
N THR A 298 -2.91 6.40 1.94
CA THR A 298 -2.78 6.20 3.40
C THR A 298 -3.96 5.42 3.96
N GLY A 299 -3.68 4.35 4.69
CA GLY A 299 -4.62 3.60 5.51
C GLY A 299 -4.38 3.82 7.02
N ARG A 300 -5.14 3.09 7.86
CA ARG A 300 -4.96 3.15 9.32
C ARG A 300 -3.60 2.63 9.75
N ASN A 301 -3.10 3.11 10.89
CA ASN A 301 -1.85 2.66 11.49
C ASN A 301 -0.64 2.75 10.53
N ARG A 302 -0.64 3.77 9.65
CA ARG A 302 0.39 4.00 8.62
C ARG A 302 0.46 2.91 7.54
N ASN A 303 -0.56 2.06 7.43
CA ASN A 303 -0.65 1.10 6.33
C ASN A 303 -0.74 1.82 4.99
N GLN A 304 -0.12 1.28 3.94
CA GLN A 304 -0.30 1.79 2.59
C GLN A 304 -1.66 1.35 2.02
N TRP A 305 -2.35 2.27 1.36
CA TRP A 305 -3.50 1.97 0.52
C TRP A 305 -3.03 1.94 -0.94
N LEU A 306 -3.13 0.76 -1.56
CA LEU A 306 -2.86 0.58 -2.98
C LEU A 306 -4.03 1.11 -3.80
N SER A 307 -3.74 1.71 -4.95
CA SER A 307 -4.73 2.41 -5.76
C SER A 307 -4.46 2.22 -7.25
N PRO A 308 -4.71 1.01 -7.76
CA PRO A 308 -4.66 0.75 -9.19
C PRO A 308 -5.72 1.57 -9.92
N ASP A 309 -5.55 1.70 -11.23
CA ASP A 309 -6.58 2.27 -12.10
C ASP A 309 -7.90 1.50 -11.93
N GLY A 310 -9.00 2.25 -11.82
CA GLY A 310 -10.35 1.71 -11.59
C GLY A 310 -10.85 1.79 -10.14
N CYS A 311 -9.99 2.13 -9.18
CA CYS A 311 -10.42 2.41 -7.81
C CYS A 311 -11.31 3.67 -7.74
N ALA A 312 -12.35 3.62 -6.90
CA ALA A 312 -13.19 4.76 -6.58
C ALA A 312 -12.77 5.34 -5.23
N MET A 313 -12.02 6.44 -5.26
CA MET A 313 -11.43 7.03 -4.06
C MET A 313 -11.80 8.50 -3.91
N PHE A 314 -11.91 8.93 -2.66
CA PHE A 314 -12.02 10.35 -2.35
C PHE A 314 -11.57 10.65 -0.92
N SER A 315 -11.11 11.89 -0.72
CA SER A 315 -11.01 12.51 0.58
C SER A 315 -12.03 13.64 0.71
N LEU A 316 -12.68 13.75 1.86
CA LEU A 316 -13.76 14.69 2.13
C LEU A 316 -13.47 15.44 3.43
N GLN A 317 -13.60 16.77 3.43
CA GLN A 317 -13.57 17.58 4.64
C GLN A 317 -14.98 18.04 5.04
N LEU A 318 -15.39 17.74 6.25
CA LEU A 318 -16.64 18.16 6.85
C LEU A 318 -16.40 19.07 8.04
N HIS A 319 -17.20 20.12 8.16
CA HIS A 319 -17.24 20.96 9.35
C HIS A 319 -18.49 20.63 10.15
N VAL A 320 -18.32 20.10 11.36
CA VAL A 320 -19.39 19.59 12.22
C VAL A 320 -19.46 20.45 13.48
N PRO A 321 -20.56 21.19 13.73
CA PRO A 321 -20.72 21.95 14.98
C PRO A 321 -20.67 21.04 16.20
N LEU A 322 -19.94 21.41 17.25
CA LEU A 322 -19.76 20.58 18.44
C LEU A 322 -21.04 20.44 19.27
N ASP A 323 -21.90 21.46 19.24
CA ASP A 323 -23.23 21.45 19.86
C ASP A 323 -24.26 20.59 19.11
N SER A 324 -23.94 20.15 17.88
CA SER A 324 -24.84 19.28 17.10
C SER A 324 -24.86 17.84 17.62
N PRO A 325 -25.94 17.07 17.35
CA PRO A 325 -26.01 15.66 17.70
C PRO A 325 -24.88 14.79 17.14
N LEU A 326 -24.28 15.18 16.01
CA LEU A 326 -23.14 14.52 15.39
C LEU A 326 -21.81 14.98 16.00
N GLY A 327 -21.69 16.26 16.35
CA GLY A 327 -20.51 16.81 17.04
C GLY A 327 -20.27 16.19 18.42
N GLN A 328 -21.35 15.84 19.12
CA GLN A 328 -21.29 15.09 20.39
C GLN A 328 -20.88 13.62 20.21
N ARG A 329 -20.85 13.11 18.97
CA ARG A 329 -20.59 11.71 18.62
C ARG A 329 -19.73 11.57 17.36
N LEU A 330 -18.64 12.33 17.27
CA LEU A 330 -17.75 12.34 16.10
C LEU A 330 -17.31 10.95 15.59
N PRO A 331 -17.05 9.92 16.44
CA PRO A 331 -16.75 8.58 15.94
C PRO A 331 -17.83 7.94 15.04
N MET A 332 -19.08 8.44 15.11
CA MET A 332 -20.17 8.00 14.24
C MET A 332 -20.00 8.43 12.78
N VAL A 333 -19.21 9.48 12.50
CA VAL A 333 -18.97 9.92 11.12
C VAL A 333 -18.42 8.79 10.26
N GLN A 334 -17.45 8.01 10.76
CA GLN A 334 -16.89 6.87 10.01
C GLN A 334 -17.96 5.84 9.63
N HIS A 335 -18.91 5.58 10.52
CA HIS A 335 -19.99 4.62 10.30
C HIS A 335 -21.00 5.13 9.28
N LEU A 336 -21.32 6.43 9.30
CA LEU A 336 -22.19 7.07 8.32
C LEU A 336 -21.56 7.03 6.91
N ILE A 337 -20.26 7.30 6.81
CA ILE A 337 -19.53 7.19 5.54
C ILE A 337 -19.50 5.75 5.06
N ALA A 338 -19.19 4.79 5.94
CA ALA A 338 -19.21 3.37 5.60
C ALA A 338 -20.56 2.91 5.07
N LEU A 339 -21.66 3.31 5.74
CA LEU A 339 -23.01 3.03 5.27
C LEU A 339 -23.28 3.67 3.90
N GLY A 340 -22.86 4.92 3.70
CA GLY A 340 -22.98 5.61 2.41
C GLY A 340 -22.27 4.86 1.27
N ILE A 341 -21.09 4.30 1.52
CA ILE A 341 -20.36 3.47 0.56
C ILE A 341 -21.11 2.18 0.24
N VAL A 342 -21.56 1.45 1.26
CA VAL A 342 -22.32 0.20 1.07
C VAL A 342 -23.60 0.45 0.27
N LEU A 343 -24.34 1.51 0.59
CA LEU A 343 -25.53 1.91 -0.16
C LEU A 343 -25.17 2.34 -1.58
N GLY A 344 -24.08 3.09 -1.77
CA GLY A 344 -23.59 3.52 -3.09
C GLY A 344 -23.28 2.34 -4.01
N ILE A 345 -22.60 1.31 -3.49
CA ILE A 345 -22.28 0.08 -4.22
C ILE A 345 -23.58 -0.68 -4.55
N ARG A 346 -24.43 -0.96 -3.55
CA ARG A 346 -25.63 -1.78 -3.75
C ARG A 346 -26.70 -1.12 -4.62
N ASN A 347 -26.70 0.20 -4.73
CA ASN A 347 -27.60 0.94 -5.61
C ASN A 347 -27.17 0.92 -7.08
N GLN A 348 -25.97 0.43 -7.41
CA GLN A 348 -25.58 0.26 -8.81
C GLN A 348 -26.34 -0.91 -9.45
N PRO A 349 -26.78 -0.78 -10.71
CA PRO A 349 -27.43 -1.87 -11.44
C PRO A 349 -26.57 -3.14 -11.42
N GLY A 350 -27.17 -4.27 -11.00
CA GLY A 350 -26.48 -5.57 -10.90
C GLY A 350 -25.79 -5.85 -9.55
N TYR A 351 -25.69 -4.88 -8.63
CA TYR A 351 -24.99 -5.05 -7.35
C TYR A 351 -25.92 -5.17 -6.13
N GLY A 352 -27.24 -5.12 -6.31
CA GLY A 352 -28.22 -5.10 -5.22
C GLY A 352 -28.17 -6.32 -4.28
N GLU A 353 -27.85 -7.49 -4.83
CA GLU A 353 -27.77 -8.77 -4.09
C GLU A 353 -26.37 -9.05 -3.52
N LEU A 354 -25.37 -8.22 -3.84
CA LEU A 354 -24.02 -8.41 -3.33
C LEU A 354 -24.03 -8.25 -1.79
N ASP A 355 -23.54 -9.27 -1.08
CA ASP A 355 -23.43 -9.25 0.38
C ASP A 355 -22.27 -8.35 0.82
N VAL A 356 -22.51 -7.04 0.76
CA VAL A 356 -21.57 -6.00 1.18
C VAL A 356 -21.82 -5.67 2.64
N ARG A 357 -20.81 -5.91 3.49
CA ARG A 357 -20.85 -5.68 4.93
C ARG A 357 -19.70 -4.79 5.39
N LEU A 358 -19.91 -4.13 6.52
CA LEU A 358 -18.85 -3.45 7.25
C LEU A 358 -18.16 -4.46 8.18
N LYS A 359 -16.89 -4.78 7.91
CA LYS A 359 -16.01 -5.37 8.92
C LYS A 359 -15.58 -4.24 9.85
N TRP A 360 -16.10 -4.28 11.07
CA TRP A 360 -15.86 -3.25 12.05
C TRP A 360 -14.35 -3.07 12.29
N PRO A 361 -13.85 -1.82 12.42
CA PRO A 361 -14.62 -0.57 12.43
C PRO A 361 -14.76 0.15 11.09
N ASN A 362 -13.98 -0.22 10.06
CA ASN A 362 -13.69 0.70 8.97
C ASN A 362 -13.47 0.06 7.59
N ASP A 363 -13.65 -1.25 7.46
CA ASP A 363 -13.37 -1.96 6.21
C ASP A 363 -14.66 -2.48 5.58
N VAL A 364 -14.84 -2.25 4.28
CA VAL A 364 -16.00 -2.75 3.52
C VAL A 364 -15.62 -4.07 2.88
N TYR A 365 -16.44 -5.10 3.06
CA TYR A 365 -16.19 -6.46 2.60
C TYR A 365 -17.36 -7.00 1.78
N ALA A 366 -17.06 -7.73 0.70
CA ALA A 366 -18.02 -8.57 -0.01
C ALA A 366 -17.92 -10.03 0.45
N ASN A 367 -19.07 -10.67 0.63
CA ASN A 367 -19.23 -12.09 0.95
C ASN A 367 -18.39 -12.54 2.16
N GLY A 368 -18.14 -11.61 3.11
CA GLY A 368 -17.37 -11.85 4.33
C GLY A 368 -15.87 -12.12 4.15
N ARG A 369 -15.34 -12.14 2.92
CA ARG A 369 -13.95 -12.58 2.63
C ARG A 369 -13.13 -11.57 1.84
N SER A 370 -13.76 -10.88 0.88
CA SER A 370 -13.08 -9.96 -0.02
C SER A 370 -13.19 -8.54 0.49
N LYS A 371 -12.07 -7.91 0.85
CA LYS A 371 -12.06 -6.48 1.17
C LYS A 371 -12.29 -5.70 -0.12
N LEU A 372 -13.36 -4.92 -0.17
CA LEU A 372 -13.64 -3.99 -1.25
C LEU A 372 -13.02 -2.63 -0.94
N GLY A 373 -13.23 -2.13 0.28
CA GLY A 373 -12.95 -0.74 0.59
C GLY A 373 -12.44 -0.51 1.99
N GLY A 374 -11.99 0.71 2.25
CA GLY A 374 -11.54 1.17 3.55
C GLY A 374 -11.88 2.64 3.78
N ILE A 375 -12.24 2.95 5.02
CA ILE A 375 -12.45 4.32 5.48
C ILE A 375 -11.38 4.66 6.53
N ILE A 376 -10.86 5.88 6.47
CA ILE A 376 -10.11 6.51 7.55
C ILE A 376 -10.76 7.85 7.90
N VAL A 377 -10.79 8.19 9.18
CA VAL A 377 -11.30 9.48 9.64
C VAL A 377 -10.32 10.06 10.65
N ASN A 378 -9.95 11.32 10.45
CA ASN A 378 -9.28 12.12 11.47
C ASN A 378 -10.11 13.39 11.72
N SER A 379 -9.92 14.02 12.87
CA SER A 379 -10.62 15.25 13.18
C SER A 379 -9.75 16.17 14.01
N GLN A 380 -9.90 17.47 13.79
CA GLN A 380 -9.28 18.54 14.57
C GLN A 380 -10.38 19.46 15.10
N LEU A 381 -10.18 20.02 16.30
CA LEU A 381 -11.11 20.98 16.88
C LEU A 381 -10.72 22.39 16.45
N GLU A 382 -11.71 23.17 16.01
CA GLU A 382 -11.53 24.56 15.60
C GLU A 382 -12.68 25.40 16.18
N GLY A 383 -12.43 26.08 17.30
CA GLY A 383 -13.46 26.85 18.00
C GLY A 383 -14.64 25.98 18.42
N SER A 384 -15.84 26.31 17.93
CA SER A 384 -17.09 25.60 18.21
C SER A 384 -17.44 24.47 17.23
N ARG A 385 -16.50 24.10 16.33
CA ARG A 385 -16.69 23.03 15.35
C ARG A 385 -15.54 22.02 15.37
N ALA A 386 -15.83 20.80 14.90
CA ALA A 386 -14.84 19.83 14.50
C ALA A 386 -14.65 19.88 12.98
N VAL A 387 -13.41 20.00 12.53
CA VAL A 387 -13.01 19.77 11.14
C VAL A 387 -12.69 18.28 11.01
N VAL A 388 -13.54 17.55 10.32
CA VAL A 388 -13.46 16.09 10.15
C VAL A 388 -12.99 15.78 8.74
N ASN A 389 -11.84 15.14 8.62
CA ASN A 389 -11.30 14.70 7.34
C ASN A 389 -11.51 13.20 7.19
N VAL A 390 -12.10 12.81 6.08
CA VAL A 390 -12.45 11.46 5.72
C VAL A 390 -11.62 11.06 4.52
N GLY A 391 -11.01 9.88 4.55
CA GLY A 391 -10.43 9.22 3.38
C GLY A 391 -11.20 7.93 3.10
N CYS A 392 -11.55 7.72 1.84
CA CYS A 392 -12.29 6.56 1.36
C CYS A 392 -11.62 6.00 0.12
N GLY A 393 -11.47 4.68 0.06
CA GLY A 393 -11.15 3.96 -1.16
C GLY A 393 -11.98 2.70 -1.28
N VAL A 394 -12.43 2.41 -2.50
CA VAL A 394 -13.19 1.21 -2.91
C VAL A 394 -12.60 0.67 -4.19
#